data_AF-A0A0R3M1K1-F1
#
_entry.id   AF-A0A0R3M1K1-F1
#
_cell.length_a   1.000
_cell.length_b   1.000
_cell.length_c   1.000
_cell.angle_alpha   90.00
_cell.angle_beta   90.00
_cell.angle_gamma   90.00
#
_symmetry.space_group_name_H-M   'P 1'
#
loop_
_entity.id
_entity.type
_entity.pdbx_description
1 polymer ?
#
loop_
_entity_poly.entity_id
_entity_poly.type
_entity_poly.pdbx_seq_one_letter_code
_entity_poly.pdbx_strand_id
1 'polypeptide(L)'
;MQQHLKCGSKIDLELQDLFDGTTRESPMKRYYFDIRDGSQFIRDDEGAELPNIDSAREEATTALSEMAREWVRGRPQHRISVEVRDDHGPILEASFSFVMKPCAT
;
A
#
# COMPACT_ATOMS: atom_id res chain seq x y z
N MET A 1 -39.28 1.75 -39.72
CA MET A 1 -37.97 1.83 -39.06
C MET A 1 -38.23 1.76 -37.56
N GLN A 2 -38.11 0.55 -36.99
CA GLN A 2 -38.28 0.32 -35.55
C GLN A 2 -37.01 0.73 -34.79
N GLN A 3 -37.14 0.80 -33.46
CA GLN A 3 -36.15 1.03 -32.38
C GLN A 3 -36.30 2.42 -31.74
N HIS A 4 -36.34 2.62 -30.41
CA HIS A 4 -35.93 1.77 -29.29
C HIS A 4 -36.62 2.25 -27.99
N LEU A 5 -36.66 1.38 -26.97
CA LEU A 5 -37.37 1.52 -25.70
C LEU A 5 -36.80 2.60 -24.74
N LYS A 6 -37.66 3.06 -23.81
CA LYS A 6 -37.44 4.03 -22.72
C LYS A 6 -36.35 3.62 -21.71
N CYS A 7 -35.58 4.60 -21.24
CA CYS A 7 -35.10 4.73 -19.86
C CYS A 7 -34.85 6.24 -19.63
N GLY A 8 -35.62 7.00 -18.84
CA GLY A 8 -35.60 6.98 -17.36
C GLY A 8 -34.20 7.39 -16.89
N SER A 9 -33.87 8.61 -16.47
CA SER A 9 -34.61 9.69 -15.82
C SER A 9 -33.78 10.97 -15.92
N LYS A 10 -34.45 12.10 -16.09
CA LYS A 10 -33.90 13.46 -16.04
C LYS A 10 -33.30 13.76 -14.68
N ILE A 11 -32.04 14.18 -14.62
CA ILE A 11 -31.66 15.35 -13.82
C ILE A 11 -30.61 16.10 -14.64
N ASP A 12 -31.09 17.09 -15.40
CA ASP A 12 -30.23 18.09 -16.02
C ASP A 12 -29.85 19.13 -14.95
N LEU A 13 -28.55 19.29 -14.79
CA LEU A 13 -27.81 20.53 -14.56
C LEU A 13 -28.51 21.66 -13.78
N GLU A 14 -27.99 21.97 -12.60
CA GLU A 14 -27.55 23.35 -12.30
C GLU A 14 -26.21 23.29 -11.55
N LEU A 15 -25.19 23.77 -12.25
CA LEU A 15 -23.80 23.92 -11.81
C LEU A 15 -23.58 25.42 -11.60
N GLN A 16 -23.40 25.85 -10.34
CA GLN A 16 -22.39 26.83 -9.85
C GLN A 16 -22.90 27.71 -8.69
N ASP A 17 -22.87 27.12 -7.49
CA ASP A 17 -22.52 27.81 -6.22
C ASP A 17 -21.51 26.88 -5.47
N LEU A 18 -20.39 26.47 -6.09
CA LEU A 18 -19.03 27.02 -5.87
C LEU A 18 -18.61 27.13 -4.38
N PHE A 19 -17.87 26.10 -3.94
CA PHE A 19 -16.96 26.00 -2.78
C PHE A 19 -17.56 25.91 -1.35
N ASP A 20 -17.82 24.69 -0.90
CA ASP A 20 -17.28 24.23 0.40
C ASP A 20 -16.47 22.97 0.14
N GLY A 21 -15.15 23.09 0.31
CA GLY A 21 -14.15 22.11 -0.07
C GLY A 21 -14.10 20.93 0.87
N THR A 22 -15.12 20.09 0.83
CA THR A 22 -15.11 18.79 1.51
C THR A 22 -14.85 17.71 0.48
N THR A 23 -13.56 17.53 0.14
CA THR A 23 -13.06 16.16 -0.02
C THR A 23 -13.64 15.42 1.19
N ARG A 24 -14.47 14.38 1.01
CA ARG A 24 -14.79 13.49 2.12
C ARG A 24 -13.47 12.82 2.49
N GLU A 25 -12.70 13.50 3.33
CA GLU A 25 -11.46 13.00 3.89
C GLU A 25 -11.84 11.70 4.57
N SER A 26 -11.48 10.59 3.94
CA SER A 26 -11.62 9.29 4.57
C SER A 26 -10.85 9.39 5.88
N PRO A 27 -11.41 8.98 7.03
CA PRO A 27 -10.75 9.16 8.31
C PRO A 27 -9.35 8.55 8.22
N MET A 28 -8.34 9.43 8.24
CA MET A 28 -6.95 9.03 8.14
C MET A 28 -6.62 8.18 9.36
N LYS A 29 -6.02 7.01 9.11
CA LYS A 29 -5.57 6.10 10.15
C LYS A 29 -4.05 6.07 10.15
N ARG A 30 -3.46 5.94 11.32
CA ARG A 30 -2.01 5.78 11.47
C ARG A 30 -1.63 4.32 11.27
N TYR A 31 -0.67 4.09 10.39
CA TYR A 31 -0.07 2.79 10.14
C TYR A 31 1.42 2.88 10.39
N TYR A 32 1.99 1.86 11.02
CA TYR A 32 3.41 1.77 11.33
C TYR A 32 4.03 0.68 10.47
N PHE A 33 5.24 0.91 9.94
CA PHE A 33 5.91 0.02 8.99
C PHE A 33 7.20 -0.56 9.58
N ASP A 34 7.08 -1.61 10.37
CA ASP A 34 8.23 -2.26 10.99
C ASP A 34 9.01 -3.10 9.97
N ILE A 35 10.33 -2.97 9.95
CA ILE A 35 11.19 -3.68 9.01
C ILE A 35 11.91 -4.83 9.71
N ARG A 36 11.86 -6.02 9.11
CA ARG A 36 12.62 -7.20 9.51
C ARG A 36 13.63 -7.55 8.42
N ASP A 37 14.91 -7.47 8.76
CA ASP A 37 16.03 -7.89 7.91
C ASP A 37 16.86 -8.96 8.64
N GLY A 38 16.59 -10.24 8.35
CA GLY A 38 17.30 -11.35 8.98
C GLY A 38 17.16 -11.32 10.51
N SER A 39 18.25 -10.96 11.22
CA SER A 39 18.26 -10.80 12.68
C SER A 39 17.99 -9.36 13.14
N GLN A 40 17.95 -8.40 12.22
CA GLN A 40 17.67 -7.00 12.52
C GLN A 40 16.16 -6.76 12.49
N PHE A 41 15.70 -6.01 13.48
CA PHE A 41 14.34 -5.51 13.57
C PHE A 41 14.40 -4.02 13.81
N ILE A 42 13.74 -3.26 12.95
CA ILE A 42 13.64 -1.81 13.03
C ILE A 42 12.17 -1.50 13.20
N ARG A 43 11.83 -0.96 14.37
CA ARG A 43 10.46 -0.56 14.69
C ARG A 43 10.21 0.86 14.19
N ASP A 44 9.07 1.06 13.55
CA ASP A 44 8.56 2.38 13.21
C ASP A 44 7.60 2.86 14.30
N ASP A 45 7.99 3.95 14.97
CA ASP A 45 7.20 4.60 16.03
C ASP A 45 6.52 5.89 15.54
N GLU A 46 6.86 6.39 14.35
CA GLU A 46 6.26 7.60 13.77
C GLU A 46 4.99 7.24 12.98
N GLY A 47 5.10 6.23 12.12
CA GLY A 47 4.04 5.79 11.23
C GLY A 47 3.62 6.83 10.19
N ALA A 48 2.75 6.43 9.27
CA ALA A 48 2.14 7.30 8.27
C ALA A 48 0.62 7.34 8.42
N GLU A 49 0.03 8.52 8.19
CA GLU A 49 -1.42 8.68 8.13
C GLU A 49 -1.92 8.37 6.72
N LEU A 50 -2.71 7.31 6.59
CA LEU A 50 -3.23 6.84 5.31
C LEU A 50 -4.75 6.64 5.38
N PRO A 51 -5.47 6.83 4.25
CA PRO A 51 -6.93 6.83 4.26
C PRO A 51 -7.54 5.43 4.47
N ASN A 52 -6.80 4.37 4.16
CA ASN A 52 -7.27 2.99 4.26
C ASN A 52 -6.09 2.00 4.20
N ILE A 53 -6.42 0.72 4.43
CA ILE A 53 -5.46 -0.39 4.41
C ILE A 53 -4.89 -0.67 3.01
N ASP A 54 -5.61 -0.33 1.94
CA ASP A 54 -5.11 -0.51 0.58
C ASP A 54 -3.94 0.44 0.29
N SER A 55 -4.03 1.69 0.74
CA SER A 55 -2.91 2.65 0.70
C SER A 55 -1.74 2.18 1.55
N ALA A 56 -1.98 1.62 2.75
CA ALA A 56 -0.92 1.05 3.58
C ALA A 56 -0.23 -0.15 2.90
N ARG A 57 -0.98 -0.98 2.18
CA ARG A 57 -0.43 -2.08 1.39
C ARG A 57 0.44 -1.58 0.25
N GLU A 58 -0.01 -0.55 -0.48
CA GLU A 58 0.77 0.05 -1.58
C GLU A 58 2.09 0.65 -1.07
N GLU A 59 2.04 1.39 0.04
CA GLU A 59 3.21 1.95 0.70
C GLU A 59 4.20 0.86 1.14
N ALA A 60 3.72 -0.17 1.83
CA ALA A 60 4.55 -1.28 2.28
C ALA A 60 5.20 -2.05 1.12
N THR A 61 4.47 -2.23 0.01
CA THR A 61 4.98 -2.91 -1.20
C THR A 61 6.06 -2.07 -1.89
N THR A 62 5.87 -0.75 -1.92
CA THR A 62 6.83 0.20 -2.49
C THR A 62 8.12 0.19 -1.68
N ALA A 63 8.03 0.37 -0.36
CA ALA A 63 9.18 0.31 0.55
C ALA A 63 9.92 -1.04 0.45
N LEU A 64 9.19 -2.16 0.45
CA LEU A 64 9.77 -3.49 0.30
C LEU A 64 10.55 -3.64 -1.01
N SER A 65 10.01 -3.13 -2.11
CA SER A 65 10.62 -3.22 -3.44
C SER A 65 11.93 -2.42 -3.53
N GLU A 66 11.95 -1.23 -2.93
CA GLU A 66 13.15 -0.40 -2.86
C GLU A 66 14.25 -1.08 -2.04
N MET A 67 13.94 -1.58 -0.84
CA MET A 67 14.89 -2.29 0.00
C MET A 67 15.40 -3.59 -0.66
N ALA A 68 14.50 -4.36 -1.28
CA ALA A 68 14.87 -5.58 -1.98
C ALA A 68 15.88 -5.31 -3.12
N ARG A 69 15.72 -4.20 -3.86
CA ARG A 69 16.63 -3.81 -4.95
C ARG A 69 18.06 -3.59 -4.47
N GLU A 70 18.25 -3.07 -3.26
CA GLU A 70 19.56 -2.84 -2.67
C GLU A 70 20.20 -4.15 -2.18
N TRP A 71 19.42 -5.01 -1.52
CA TRP A 71 19.97 -6.20 -0.82
C TRP A 71 20.22 -7.41 -1.70
N VAL A 72 19.60 -7.48 -2.87
CA VAL A 72 19.91 -8.50 -3.89
C VAL A 72 21.37 -8.42 -4.34
N ARG A 73 22.02 -7.25 -4.20
CA ARG A 73 23.42 -7.06 -4.58
C ARG A 73 24.35 -7.57 -3.47
N GLY A 74 24.84 -8.80 -3.62
CA GLY A 74 25.97 -9.31 -2.83
C GLY A 74 25.64 -10.35 -1.75
N ARG A 75 24.39 -10.81 -1.65
CA ARG A 75 24.00 -11.92 -0.77
C ARG A 75 23.48 -13.11 -1.60
N PRO A 76 23.90 -14.36 -1.33
CA PRO A 76 23.41 -15.54 -2.05
C PRO A 76 22.01 -15.96 -1.62
N GLN A 77 21.56 -15.54 -0.43
CA GLN A 77 20.21 -15.77 0.05
C GLN A 77 19.84 -14.68 1.03
N HIS A 78 18.58 -14.26 1.02
CA HIS A 78 18.10 -13.24 1.94
C HIS A 78 16.58 -13.22 2.05
N ARG A 79 16.08 -12.80 3.21
CA ARG A 79 14.66 -12.52 3.45
C ARG A 79 14.51 -11.20 4.17
N ILE A 80 13.64 -10.36 3.63
CA ILE A 80 13.20 -9.10 4.19
C ILE A 80 11.68 -9.14 4.35
N SER A 81 11.14 -8.54 5.42
CA SER A 81 9.72 -8.21 5.50
C SER A 81 9.45 -6.81 6.05
N VAL A 82 8.30 -6.28 5.67
CA VAL A 82 7.67 -5.09 6.22
C VAL A 82 6.38 -5.54 6.90
N GLU A 83 6.33 -5.42 8.22
CA GLU A 83 5.17 -5.70 9.05
C GLU A 83 4.42 -4.38 9.27
N VAL A 84 3.21 -4.29 8.74
CA VAL A 84 2.37 -3.11 8.94
C VAL A 84 1.46 -3.33 10.12
N ARG A 85 1.49 -2.37 11.04
CA ARG A 85 0.68 -2.35 12.26
C ARG A 85 -0.25 -1.15 12.27
N ASP A 86 -1.37 -1.28 12.95
CA ASP A 86 -2.16 -0.15 13.45
C ASP A 86 -1.95 -0.02 14.98
N ASP A 87 -2.76 0.82 15.63
CA ASP A 87 -2.73 1.01 17.08
C ASP A 87 -3.12 -0.25 17.89
N HIS A 88 -3.75 -1.24 17.25
CA HIS A 88 -4.17 -2.50 17.86
C HIS A 88 -3.20 -3.65 17.61
N GLY A 89 -2.30 -3.53 16.64
CA GLY A 89 -1.25 -4.52 16.38
C GLY A 89 -0.99 -4.76 14.89
N PRO A 90 -0.29 -5.86 14.54
CA PRO A 90 0.01 -6.19 13.15
C PRO A 90 -1.26 -6.58 12.39
N ILE A 91 -1.44 -5.95 11.22
CA ILE A 91 -2.60 -6.16 10.34
C ILE A 91 -2.21 -6.81 9.00
N LEU A 92 -0.98 -6.61 8.53
CA LEU A 92 -0.46 -7.27 7.33
C LEU A 92 1.08 -7.38 7.38
N GLU A 93 1.62 -8.35 6.65
CA GLU A 93 3.06 -8.49 6.40
C GLU A 93 3.29 -8.61 4.90
N ALA A 94 4.18 -7.78 4.35
CA ALA A 94 4.73 -7.95 3.02
C ALA A 94 6.14 -8.53 3.16
N SER A 95 6.48 -9.59 2.41
CA SER A 95 7.80 -10.20 2.50
C SER A 95 8.40 -10.56 1.15
N PHE A 96 9.71 -10.43 1.04
CA PHE A 96 10.50 -10.82 -0.12
C PHE A 96 11.62 -11.75 0.33
N SER A 97 11.75 -12.89 -0.35
CA SER A 97 12.84 -13.83 -0.13
C SER A 97 13.44 -14.26 -1.46
N PHE A 98 14.76 -14.31 -1.53
CA PHE A 98 15.45 -14.79 -2.71
C PHE A 98 16.60 -15.73 -2.35
N VAL A 99 16.94 -16.60 -3.30
CA VAL A 99 18.09 -17.50 -3.23
C VAL A 99 18.73 -17.57 -4.61
N MET A 100 20.02 -17.27 -4.67
CA MET A 100 20.87 -17.42 -5.85
C MET A 100 21.75 -18.64 -5.66
N LYS A 101 21.65 -19.59 -6.59
CA LYS A 101 22.49 -20.79 -6.62
C LYS A 101 23.20 -20.83 -7.97
N PRO A 102 24.49 -21.20 -8.03
CA PRO A 102 25.14 -21.49 -9.30
C PRO A 102 24.35 -22.61 -10.03
N CYS A 103 24.08 -22.45 -11.32
CA CYS A 103 23.78 -23.62 -12.14
C CYS A 103 25.11 -24.32 -12.44
N ALA A 104 25.15 -25.66 -12.32
CA ALA A 104 26.33 -26.41 -12.73
C ALA A 104 26.61 -26.12 -14.22
N THR A 105 27.86 -25.77 -14.55
CA THR A 105 28.35 -25.63 -15.93
C THR A 105 28.63 -27.01 -16.52
#